data_AF-A0A6A7RZ93-F1
#
_entry.id   AF-A0A6A7RZ93-F1
#
_cell.length_a   1.000
_cell.length_b   1.000
_cell.length_c   1.000
_cell.angle_alpha   90.00
_cell.angle_beta   90.00
_cell.angle_gamma   90.00
#
_symmetry.space_group_name_H-M   'P 1'
#
loop_
_entity.id
_entity.type
_entity.pdbx_description
1 polymer ?
#
loop_
_entity_poly.entity_id
_entity_poly.type
_entity_poly.pdbx_seq_one_letter_code
_entity_poly.pdbx_strand_id
1 'polypeptide(L)' 'MSKRDDYIEKMKLQLDKTNTKMNELDAKAKVAKADAREKYEEEMGKLRQQSQRALAKLEELRVAGEDSWDTMV' A
#
# COMPACT_ATOMS: atom_id res chain seq x y z
N MET A 1 -19.88 3.63 -12.15
CA MET A 1 -19.16 2.96 -11.05
C MET A 1 -19.88 3.28 -9.75
N SER A 2 -19.94 2.33 -8.82
CA SER A 2 -20.45 2.64 -7.48
C SER A 2 -19.41 3.49 -6.73
N LYS A 3 -19.83 4.24 -5.70
CA LYS A 3 -18.88 4.97 -4.82
C LYS A 3 -17.82 4.04 -4.22
N ARG A 4 -18.19 2.78 -4.01
CA ARG A 4 -17.30 1.70 -3.60
C ARG A 4 -16.21 1.45 -4.64
N ASP A 5 -16.60 1.20 -5.89
CA ASP A 5 -15.63 0.85 -6.94
C ASP A 5 -14.65 2.00 -7.19
N ASP A 6 -15.13 3.25 -7.19
CA ASP A 6 -14.29 4.45 -7.30
C ASP A 6 -13.29 4.56 -6.13
N TYR A 7 -13.73 4.26 -4.91
CA TYR A 7 -12.87 4.25 -3.73
C TYR A 7 -11.82 3.14 -3.80
N ILE A 8 -12.22 1.93 -4.19
CA ILE A 8 -11.34 0.78 -4.36
C ILE A 8 -10.27 1.09 -5.42
N GLU A 9 -10.67 1.64 -6.55
CA GLU A 9 -9.76 2.00 -7.63
C GLU A 9 -8.76 3.07 -7.19
N LYS A 10 -9.23 4.13 -6.52
CA LYS A 10 -8.37 5.19 -5.98
C LYS A 10 -7.35 4.66 -4.97
N MET A 11 -7.79 3.77 -4.08
CA MET A 11 -6.92 3.17 -3.06
C MET A 11 -5.88 2.22 -3.69
N LYS A 12 -6.27 1.41 -4.69
CA LYS A 12 -5.30 0.62 -5.48
C LYS A 12 -4.26 1.51 -6.13
N LEU A 13 -4.68 2.61 -6.75
CA LEU A 13 -3.78 3.52 -7.46
C LEU A 13 -2.78 4.20 -6.49
N GLN A 14 -3.20 4.51 -5.26
CA GLN A 14 -2.29 5.00 -4.22
C GLN A 14 -1.30 3.92 -3.74
N LEU A 15 -1.75 2.67 -3.61
CA LEU A 15 -0.91 1.55 -3.23
C LEU A 15 0.13 1.24 -4.31
N ASP A 16 -0.25 1.22 -5.57
CA ASP A 16 0.66 1.01 -6.70
C ASP A 16 1.71 2.11 -6.79
N LYS A 17 1.30 3.37 -6.58
CA LYS A 17 2.23 4.51 -6.53
C LYS A 17 3.21 4.40 -5.37
N THR A 18 2.74 3.91 -4.22
CA THR A 18 3.58 3.70 -3.03
C THR A 18 4.57 2.57 -3.29
N ASN A 19 4.13 1.43 -3.82
CA ASN A 19 5.00 0.32 -4.19
C ASN A 19 6.05 0.73 -5.24
N THR A 20 5.67 1.55 -6.23
CA THR A 20 6.61 2.06 -7.23
C THR A 20 7.70 2.92 -6.58
N LYS A 21 7.33 3.87 -5.72
CA LYS A 21 8.30 4.69 -4.97
C LYS A 21 9.20 3.83 -4.08
N MET A 22 8.65 2.82 -3.44
CA MET A 22 9.41 1.89 -2.61
C MET A 22 10.45 1.11 -3.42
N ASN A 23 10.12 0.68 -4.65
CA ASN A 23 11.07 0.02 -5.54
C ASN A 23 12.19 0.97 -5.99
N GLU A 24 11.87 2.22 -6.32
CA GLU A 24 12.88 3.24 -6.66
C GLU A 24 13.82 3.52 -5.49
N LEU A 25 13.26 3.64 -4.29
CA LEU A 25 14.03 3.84 -3.07
C LEU A 25 14.92 2.61 -2.79
N ASP A 26 14.44 1.40 -3.08
CA ASP A 26 15.18 0.15 -2.84
C ASP A 26 16.38 0.04 -3.78
N ALA A 27 16.18 0.44 -5.03
CA ALA A 27 17.27 0.56 -5.99
C ALA A 27 18.33 1.59 -5.55
N LYS A 28 17.89 2.74 -5.01
CA LYS A 28 18.81 3.78 -4.49
C LYS A 28 19.56 3.31 -3.23
N ALA A 29 18.89 2.61 -2.33
CA ALA A 29 19.48 2.11 -1.10
C ALA A 29 20.52 1.00 -1.33
N LYS A 30 20.32 0.17 -2.36
CA LYS A 30 21.32 -0.84 -2.78
C LYS A 30 22.66 -0.22 -3.19
N VAL A 31 22.67 1.04 -3.62
CA VAL A 31 23.88 1.80 -4.00
C VAL A 31 24.46 2.59 -2.81
N ALA A 32 23.70 2.75 -1.72
CA ALA A 32 24.11 3.50 -0.53
C ALA A 32 25.02 2.67 0.40
N LYS A 33 25.77 3.37 1.28
CA LYS A 33 26.64 2.75 2.29
C LYS A 33 25.86 1.80 3.22
N ALA A 34 26.54 0.77 3.74
CA ALA A 34 25.95 -0.30 4.56
C ALA A 34 25.10 0.21 5.73
N ASP A 35 25.56 1.22 6.48
CA ASP A 35 24.81 1.77 7.63
C ASP A 35 23.50 2.46 7.21
N ALA A 36 23.45 3.06 6.02
CA ALA A 36 22.23 3.66 5.49
C ALA A 36 21.26 2.58 4.98
N ARG A 37 21.76 1.40 4.63
CA ARG A 37 20.98 0.30 4.08
C ARG A 37 20.14 -0.41 5.14
N GLU A 38 20.68 -0.64 6.33
CA GLU A 38 19.92 -1.31 7.41
C GLU A 38 18.70 -0.48 7.84
N LYS A 39 18.92 0.81 8.12
CA LYS A 39 17.84 1.75 8.47
C LYS A 39 16.82 1.91 7.34
N TYR A 40 17.29 1.83 6.10
CA TYR A 40 16.44 1.83 4.93
C TYR A 40 15.58 0.56 4.84
N GLU A 41 16.18 -0.62 4.98
CA GLU A 41 15.47 -1.91 4.91
C GLU A 41 14.40 -2.01 6.01
N GLU A 42 14.66 -1.48 7.21
CA GLU A 42 13.68 -1.42 8.30
C GLU A 42 12.46 -0.56 7.93
N GLU A 43 12.68 0.68 7.49
CA GLU A 43 11.60 1.59 7.08
C GLU A 43 10.84 1.05 5.86
N MET A 44 11.55 0.40 4.94
CA MET A 44 10.94 -0.24 3.77
C MET A 44 10.12 -1.46 4.15
N GLY A 45 10.52 -2.22 5.15
CA GLY A 45 9.75 -3.30 5.75
C GLY A 45 8.44 -2.79 6.34
N LYS A 46 8.47 -1.68 7.10
CA LYS A 46 7.27 -1.04 7.67
C LYS A 46 6.30 -0.58 6.56
N LEU A 47 6.82 0.06 5.51
CA LEU A 47 6.04 0.49 4.35
C LEU A 47 5.40 -0.69 3.61
N ARG A 48 6.14 -1.79 3.38
CA ARG A 48 5.60 -3.03 2.80
C ARG A 48 4.48 -3.61 3.64
N GLN A 49 4.64 -3.67 4.96
CA GLN A 49 3.60 -4.16 5.85
C GLN A 49 2.35 -3.28 5.83
N GLN A 50 2.50 -1.96 5.82
CA GLN A 50 1.35 -1.06 5.70
C GLN A 50 0.62 -1.22 4.36
N SER A 51 1.37 -1.34 3.26
CA SER A 51 0.81 -1.60 1.93
C SER A 51 0.01 -2.91 1.89
N GLN A 52 0.55 -3.99 2.46
CA GLN A 52 -0.15 -5.28 2.57
C GLN A 52 -1.42 -5.19 3.42
N ARG A 53 -1.40 -4.48 4.55
CA ARG A 53 -2.59 -4.27 5.39
C ARG A 53 -3.67 -3.50 4.65
N ALA A 54 -3.29 -2.46 3.91
CA ALA A 54 -4.22 -1.68 3.11
C ALA A 54 -4.82 -2.51 1.97
N LEU A 55 -4.03 -3.36 1.30
CA LEU A 55 -4.54 -4.32 0.31
C LEU A 55 -5.53 -5.31 0.91
N ALA A 56 -5.20 -5.88 2.07
CA ALA A 56 -6.10 -6.80 2.77
C ALA A 56 -7.41 -6.12 3.14
N LYS A 57 -7.35 -4.90 3.67
CA LYS A 57 -8.54 -4.12 4.02
C LYS A 57 -9.37 -3.79 2.79
N LEU A 58 -8.73 -3.46 1.67
CA LEU A 58 -9.39 -3.20 0.40
C LEU A 58 -10.10 -4.44 -0.15
N GLU A 59 -9.51 -5.63 0.01
CA GLU A 59 -10.16 -6.88 -0.42
C GLU A 59 -11.34 -7.26 0.48
N GLU A 60 -11.23 -7.10 1.80
CA GLU A 60 -12.37 -7.24 2.72
C GLU A 60 -13.53 -6.33 2.30
N LEU A 61 -13.19 -5.07 2.03
CA LEU A 61 -14.08 -4.03 1.55
C LEU A 61 -14.71 -4.41 0.18
N ARG A 62 -13.95 -5.00 -0.74
CA ARG A 62 -14.45 -5.46 -2.04
C ARG A 62 -15.46 -6.60 -1.92
N VAL A 63 -15.24 -7.51 -0.97
CA VAL A 63 -16.10 -8.67 -0.72
C VAL A 63 -17.33 -8.28 0.11
N ALA A 64 -17.25 -7.21 0.92
CA ALA A 64 -18.40 -6.66 1.62
C ALA A 64 -19.50 -6.20 0.65
N GLY A 65 -20.75 -6.57 0.97
CA GLY A 65 -21.93 -6.06 0.25
C GLY A 65 -22.10 -4.55 0.45
N GLU A 66 -22.83 -3.88 -0.46
CA GLU A 66 -23.02 -2.42 -0.43
C GLU A 66 -23.56 -1.92 0.91
N ASP A 67 -24.46 -2.65 1.57
CA ASP A 67 -25.00 -2.27 2.88
C ASP A 67 -23.94 -2.23 4.00
N SER A 68 -22.92 -3.09 3.91
CA SER A 68 -21.81 -3.13 4.86
C SER A 68 -20.72 -2.12 4.50
N TRP A 69 -20.72 -1.58 3.28
CA TRP A 69 -19.72 -0.64 2.81
C TRP A 69 -19.86 0.72 3.48
N ASP A 70 -21.09 1.25 3.50
CA ASP A 70 -21.40 2.57 4.08
C ASP A 70 -21.17 2.62 5.61
N THR A 71 -21.08 1.47 6.27
CA THR A 71 -20.73 1.38 7.69
C THR A 71 -19.23 1.20 7.95
N MET A 72 -18.43 0.88 6.91
CA MET A 72 -17.00 0.58 7.03
C MET A 72 -16.08 1.71 6.54
N VAL A 73 -16.58 2.65 5.74
CA VAL A 73 -15.85 3.82 5.20
C VAL A 73 -16.17 5.08 6.00
#